data_AF-A0A660Q493-F1
#
_entry.id   AF-A0A660Q493-F1
#
_cell.length_a   1.000
_cell.length_b   1.000
_cell.length_c   1.000
_cell.angle_alpha   90.00
_cell.angle_beta   90.00
_cell.angle_gamma   90.00
#
_symmetry.space_group_name_H-M   'P 1'
#
loop_
_entity.id
_entity.type
_entity.pdbx_description
1 polymer ?
#
loop_
_entity_poly.entity_id
_entity_poly.type
_entity_poly.pdbx_seq_one_letter_code
_entity_poly.pdbx_strand_id
1 'polypeptide(L)'
;MSTVSDQIVREYFESLGFLVRQPTKYRVQGRSKEPVEQIDFVVWNPQPARPAGSRRAHRARRLVWDSSDLRGVARAIVSVHGWHSERITPAVLKFSPEVLKIAEEEVARQAVPLIGKGPVARVVCLPGLPA
;
A
#
# COMPACT_ATOMS: atom_id res chain seq x y z
N MET A 1 -3.89 -21.81 -6.19
CA MET A 1 -2.81 -20.92 -5.69
C MET A 1 -3.45 -19.66 -5.15
N SER A 2 -3.30 -19.40 -3.85
CA SER A 2 -3.84 -18.20 -3.19
C SER A 2 -2.98 -16.99 -3.56
N THR A 3 -3.46 -16.18 -4.50
CA THR A 3 -2.86 -14.88 -4.84
C THR A 3 -3.34 -13.81 -3.86
N VAL A 4 -2.57 -12.74 -3.70
CA VAL A 4 -3.06 -11.51 -3.06
C VAL A 4 -4.21 -10.96 -3.91
N SER A 5 -5.33 -10.64 -3.25
CA SER A 5 -6.51 -10.03 -3.86
C SER A 5 -6.91 -8.78 -3.08
N ASP A 6 -7.62 -7.87 -3.76
CA ASP A 6 -8.13 -6.63 -3.15
C ASP A 6 -8.96 -6.92 -1.90
N GLN A 7 -9.75 -8.00 -1.92
CA GLN A 7 -10.56 -8.42 -0.77
C GLN A 7 -9.69 -8.82 0.43
N ILE A 8 -8.68 -9.67 0.24
CA ILE A 8 -7.79 -10.11 1.33
C ILE A 8 -7.02 -8.91 1.90
N VAL A 9 -6.56 -8.00 1.05
CA VAL A 9 -5.85 -6.79 1.50
C VAL A 9 -6.76 -5.90 2.34
N ARG A 10 -8.01 -5.68 1.90
CA ARG A 10 -9.01 -4.95 2.67
C ARG A 10 -9.23 -5.58 4.05
N GLU A 11 -9.55 -6.87 4.08
CA GLU A 11 -9.82 -7.62 5.32
C GLU A 11 -8.61 -7.58 6.26
N TYR A 12 -7.40 -7.68 5.71
CA TYR A 12 -6.17 -7.59 6.48
C TYR A 12 -6.02 -6.22 7.16
N PHE A 13 -6.19 -5.12 6.43
CA PHE A 13 -6.14 -3.77 7.02
C PHE A 13 -7.26 -3.54 8.05
N GLU A 14 -8.49 -3.97 7.75
CA GLU A 14 -9.63 -3.86 8.66
C GLU A 14 -9.39 -4.66 9.95
N SER A 15 -8.78 -5.85 9.86
CA SER A 15 -8.39 -6.67 11.02
C SER A 15 -7.34 -6.00 11.93
N LEU A 16 -6.55 -5.06 11.37
CA LEU A 16 -5.58 -4.26 12.11
C LEU A 16 -6.20 -2.97 12.69
N GLY A 17 -7.50 -2.74 12.49
CA GLY A 17 -8.23 -1.57 13.00
C GLY A 17 -8.22 -0.37 12.05
N PHE A 18 -7.84 -0.54 10.79
CA PHE A 18 -7.92 0.54 9.81
C PHE A 18 -9.34 0.67 9.26
N LEU A 19 -9.78 1.91 9.05
CA LEU A 19 -10.90 2.20 8.16
C LEU A 19 -10.40 2.20 6.72
N VAL A 20 -10.99 1.36 5.88
CA VAL A 20 -10.56 1.14 4.50
C VAL A 20 -11.59 1.68 3.51
N ARG A 21 -11.16 2.59 2.64
CA ARG A 21 -11.98 3.16 1.57
C ARG A 21 -11.33 2.87 0.22
N GLN A 22 -12.14 2.43 -0.74
CA GLN A 22 -11.74 2.33 -2.14
C GLN A 22 -12.17 3.61 -2.86
N PRO A 23 -11.23 4.41 -3.40
CA PRO A 23 -11.56 5.71 -3.98
C PRO A 23 -12.20 5.59 -5.37
N THR A 24 -11.89 4.53 -6.13
CA THR A 24 -12.37 4.32 -7.50
C THR A 24 -13.20 3.04 -7.61
N LYS A 25 -14.40 3.16 -8.18
CA LYS A 25 -15.31 2.02 -8.39
C LYS A 25 -14.86 1.10 -9.54
N TYR A 26 -14.23 1.68 -10.56
CA TYR A 26 -13.80 0.95 -11.76
C TYR A 26 -12.32 1.21 -12.03
N ARG A 27 -11.57 0.15 -12.32
CA ARG A 27 -10.18 0.24 -12.79
C ARG A 27 -10.22 0.28 -14.32
N VAL A 28 -9.75 1.38 -14.91
CA VAL A 28 -9.67 1.49 -16.36
C VAL A 28 -8.58 0.56 -16.88
N GLN A 29 -8.90 -0.19 -17.93
CA GLN A 29 -7.97 -1.02 -18.68
C GLN A 29 -7.73 -0.42 -20.07
N GLY A 30 -6.55 -0.65 -20.66
CA GLY A 30 -6.26 -0.27 -22.05
C GLY A 30 -5.72 1.16 -22.25
N ARG A 31 -5.50 1.94 -21.19
CA ARG A 31 -4.75 3.21 -21.24
C ARG A 31 -3.81 3.37 -20.05
N SER A 32 -2.93 4.37 -20.10
CA SER A 32 -2.14 4.76 -18.92
C SER A 32 -3.08 5.20 -17.80
N LYS A 33 -2.78 4.75 -16.58
CA LYS A 33 -3.49 5.12 -15.35
C LYS A 33 -3.10 6.54 -14.92
N GLU A 34 -4.10 7.31 -14.52
CA GLU A 34 -3.93 8.59 -13.82
C GLU A 34 -3.35 8.36 -12.42
N PRO A 35 -2.74 9.37 -11.77
CA PRO A 35 -2.09 9.18 -10.47
C PRO A 35 -3.05 8.65 -9.40
N VAL A 36 -4.28 9.13 -9.34
CA VAL A 36 -5.31 8.62 -8.41
C VAL A 36 -5.71 7.17 -8.69
N GLU A 37 -5.59 6.69 -9.94
CA GLU A 37 -5.91 5.31 -10.33
C GLU A 37 -4.81 4.32 -9.94
N GLN A 38 -3.66 4.81 -9.44
CA GLN A 38 -2.64 3.99 -8.78
C GLN A 38 -3.04 3.58 -7.36
N ILE A 39 -4.07 4.23 -6.79
CA ILE A 39 -4.51 4.02 -5.42
C ILE A 39 -5.72 3.09 -5.43
N ASP A 40 -5.53 1.85 -4.99
CA ASP A 40 -6.62 0.89 -4.84
C ASP A 40 -7.35 1.09 -3.51
N PHE A 41 -6.62 1.40 -2.44
CA PHE A 41 -7.20 1.76 -1.15
C PHE A 41 -6.57 2.99 -0.51
N VAL A 42 -7.41 3.71 0.21
CA VAL A 42 -7.05 4.72 1.19
C VAL A 42 -7.40 4.16 2.56
N VAL A 43 -6.40 4.05 3.44
CA VAL A 43 -6.58 3.45 4.77
C VAL A 43 -6.22 4.45 5.86
N TRP A 44 -7.06 4.52 6.89
CA TRP A 44 -6.88 5.40 8.03
C TRP A 44 -6.99 4.62 9.33
N ASN A 45 -5.98 4.76 10.19
CA ASN A 45 -5.98 4.19 11.53
C ASN A 45 -6.34 5.29 12.54
N PRO A 46 -7.52 5.22 13.20
CA PRO A 46 -7.93 6.20 14.21
C PRO A 46 -7.06 6.17 15.47
N GLN A 47 -6.39 5.04 15.74
CA GLN A 47 -5.64 4.79 16.96
C GLN A 47 -4.25 4.21 16.63
N PRO A 48 -3.38 4.98 15.95
CA PRO A 48 -2.06 4.50 15.61
C PRO A 48 -1.27 4.21 16.88
N ALA A 49 -0.73 2.99 16.98
CA ALA A 49 0.11 2.60 18.09
C ALA A 49 1.32 3.54 18.16
N ARG A 50 1.60 4.10 19.33
CA ARG A 50 2.75 4.97 19.53
C ARG A 50 4.02 4.13 19.28
N PRO A 51 4.79 4.38 18.21
CA PRO A 51 5.96 3.57 17.94
C PRO A 51 6.97 3.83 19.05
N ALA A 52 7.50 2.79 19.68
CA ALA A 52 8.73 2.93 20.45
C ALA A 52 9.80 3.57 19.54
N GLY A 53 10.65 4.47 20.08
CA GLY A 53 11.61 5.25 19.27
C GLY A 53 12.47 4.39 18.33
N SER A 54 12.84 3.18 18.77
CA SER A 54 13.56 2.18 17.98
C SER A 54 12.77 1.66 16.77
N ARG A 55 11.44 1.49 16.88
CA ARG A 55 10.61 0.95 15.79
C ARG A 55 10.39 1.94 14.65
N ARG A 56 10.35 3.25 14.94
CA ARG A 56 10.26 4.28 13.88
C ARG A 56 11.53 4.28 13.02
N ALA A 57 12.69 4.17 13.65
CA ALA A 57 13.97 4.03 12.95
C ALA A 57 14.09 2.67 12.24
N HIS A 58 13.52 1.60 12.81
CA HIS A 58 13.48 0.26 12.20
C HIS A 58 12.66 0.25 10.90
N ARG A 59 11.44 0.81 10.91
CA ARG A 59 10.59 0.95 9.71
C ARG A 59 11.26 1.72 8.59
N ALA A 60 12.02 2.76 8.93
CA ALA A 60 12.76 3.55 7.93
C ALA A 60 13.89 2.75 7.24
N ARG A 61 14.31 1.62 7.83
CA ARG A 61 15.39 0.76 7.31
C ARG A 61 14.89 -0.52 6.63
N ARG A 62 13.61 -0.88 6.77
CA ARG A 62 13.00 -2.06 6.13
C ARG A 62 12.03 -1.66 5.04
N LEU A 63 12.17 -2.30 3.88
CA LEU A 63 11.24 -2.14 2.74
C LEU A 63 10.01 -3.04 2.84
N VAL A 64 10.16 -4.21 3.49
CA VAL A 64 9.05 -5.15 3.73
C VAL A 64 8.55 -4.93 5.15
N TRP A 65 7.26 -4.56 5.25
CA TRP A 65 6.59 -4.27 6.52
C TRP A 65 5.67 -5.42 6.91
N ASP A 66 5.64 -5.69 8.22
CA ASP A 66 4.70 -6.64 8.81
C ASP A 66 3.52 -5.92 9.52
N SER A 67 2.62 -6.71 10.12
CA SER A 67 1.48 -6.20 10.88
C SER A 67 1.90 -5.26 12.02
N SER A 68 3.06 -5.48 12.64
CA SER A 68 3.55 -4.68 13.75
C SER A 68 4.05 -3.31 13.29
N ASP A 69 4.65 -3.26 12.09
CA ASP A 69 5.06 -2.01 11.45
C ASP A 69 3.85 -1.15 11.10
N LEU A 70 2.81 -1.77 10.51
CA LEU A 70 1.59 -1.10 10.09
C LEU A 70 0.78 -0.51 11.26
N ARG A 71 0.78 -1.13 12.44
CA ARG A 71 0.04 -0.60 13.62
C ARG A 71 0.41 0.83 14.00
N GLY A 72 1.63 1.28 13.68
CA GLY A 72 2.08 2.65 13.94
C GLY A 72 1.78 3.65 12.82
N VAL A 73 1.14 3.21 11.74
CA VAL A 73 0.80 4.04 10.57
C VAL A 73 -0.59 4.62 10.77
N ALA A 74 -0.68 5.95 10.82
CA ALA A 74 -1.97 6.65 10.93
C ALA A 74 -2.74 6.65 9.60
N ARG A 75 -2.03 6.69 8.47
CA ARG A 75 -2.58 6.88 7.13
C ARG A 75 -1.72 6.21 6.08
N ALA A 76 -2.33 5.50 5.15
CA ALA A 76 -1.63 5.01 3.97
C ALA A 76 -2.49 5.03 2.71
N ILE A 77 -1.83 5.15 1.57
CA ILE A 77 -2.36 4.76 0.27
C ILE A 77 -1.79 3.38 -0.08
N VAL A 78 -2.62 2.53 -0.67
CA VAL A 78 -2.30 1.13 -0.93
C VAL A 78 -2.57 0.81 -2.39
N SER A 79 -1.60 0.19 -3.07
CA SER A 79 -1.80 -0.48 -4.36
C SER A 79 -1.71 -1.99 -4.18
N VAL A 80 -2.54 -2.72 -4.91
CA VAL A 80 -2.62 -4.18 -4.87
C VAL A 80 -2.31 -4.74 -6.25
N HIS A 81 -1.30 -5.61 -6.30
CA HIS A 81 -0.86 -6.27 -7.51
C HIS A 81 -0.93 -7.78 -7.31
N GLY A 82 -2.02 -8.39 -7.78
CA GLY A 82 -2.25 -9.83 -7.73
C GLY A 82 -1.42 -10.58 -8.77
N TRP A 83 -0.11 -10.72 -8.53
CA TRP A 83 0.78 -11.46 -9.41
C TRP A 83 0.60 -12.97 -9.25
N HIS A 84 0.44 -13.70 -10.35
CA HIS A 84 0.26 -15.15 -10.34
C HIS A 84 1.57 -15.96 -10.55
N SER A 85 2.73 -15.30 -10.62
CA SER A 85 4.03 -15.97 -10.77
C SER A 85 4.67 -16.20 -9.41
N GLU A 86 5.47 -17.26 -9.31
CA GLU A 86 5.82 -17.86 -8.03
C GLU A 86 6.64 -16.98 -7.06
N ARG A 87 7.47 -16.04 -7.54
CA ARG A 87 8.27 -15.16 -6.66
C ARG A 87 8.49 -13.77 -7.23
N ILE A 88 8.40 -12.78 -6.36
CA ILE A 88 8.86 -11.43 -6.67
C ILE A 88 10.36 -11.34 -6.45
N THR A 89 11.06 -10.82 -7.46
CA THR A 89 12.50 -10.57 -7.43
C THR A 89 12.79 -9.12 -7.79
N PRO A 90 13.98 -8.59 -7.48
CA PRO A 90 14.38 -7.26 -7.92
C PRO A 90 14.32 -7.08 -9.44
N ALA A 91 14.58 -8.14 -10.21
CA ALA A 91 14.46 -8.12 -11.67
C ALA A 91 13.02 -7.84 -12.11
N VAL A 92 12.05 -8.50 -11.47
CA VAL A 92 10.63 -8.27 -11.73
C VAL A 92 10.26 -6.81 -11.51
N LEU A 93 10.70 -6.20 -10.40
CA LEU A 93 10.45 -4.77 -10.13
C LEU A 93 11.13 -3.84 -11.15
N LYS A 94 12.30 -4.22 -11.66
CA LYS A 94 13.03 -3.45 -12.68
C LYS A 94 12.31 -3.47 -14.04
N PHE A 95 11.69 -4.59 -14.40
CA PHE A 95 10.96 -4.74 -15.66
C PHE A 95 9.49 -4.30 -15.58
N SER A 96 8.95 -4.17 -14.37
CA SER A 96 7.59 -3.69 -14.10
C SER A 96 7.57 -2.45 -13.20
N PRO A 97 8.08 -1.29 -13.68
CA PRO A 97 8.14 -0.06 -12.90
C PRO A 97 6.75 0.47 -12.52
N GLU A 98 5.70 0.08 -13.24
CA GLU A 98 4.30 0.42 -12.96
C GLU A 98 3.85 0.02 -11.55
N VAL A 99 4.44 -1.04 -10.97
CA VAL A 99 4.15 -1.51 -9.61
C VAL A 99 4.56 -0.49 -8.55
N LEU A 100 5.57 0.33 -8.86
CA LEU A 100 6.13 1.32 -7.95
C LEU A 100 5.57 2.73 -8.17
N LYS A 101 4.66 2.94 -9.13
CA LYS A 101 4.09 4.27 -9.43
C LYS A 101 3.37 4.91 -8.25
N ILE A 102 2.82 4.12 -7.33
CA ILE A 102 2.23 4.66 -6.09
C ILE A 102 3.24 5.42 -5.23
N ALA A 103 4.54 5.20 -5.43
CA ALA A 103 5.61 5.90 -4.73
C ALA A 103 5.83 7.33 -5.24
N GLU A 104 5.28 7.71 -6.40
CA GLU A 104 5.46 9.03 -6.99
C GLU A 104 4.82 10.15 -6.13
N GLU A 105 5.47 11.32 -6.09
CA GLU A 105 4.98 12.47 -5.31
C GLU A 105 3.63 13.00 -5.80
N GLU A 106 3.37 12.90 -7.11
CA GLU A 106 2.09 13.33 -7.68
C GLU A 106 0.93 12.46 -7.18
N VAL A 107 1.13 11.15 -7.03
CA VAL A 107 0.14 10.25 -6.42
C VAL A 107 -0.14 10.65 -4.98
N ALA A 108 0.91 10.94 -4.20
CA ALA A 108 0.75 11.38 -2.81
C ALA A 108 0.00 12.72 -2.69
N ARG A 109 0.27 13.66 -3.62
CA ARG A 109 -0.42 14.95 -3.70
C ARG A 109 -1.91 14.76 -4.00
N GLN A 110 -2.25 13.93 -4.98
CA GLN A 110 -3.63 13.63 -5.35
C GLN A 110 -4.38 12.78 -4.31
N ALA A 111 -3.67 12.12 -3.40
CA ALA A 111 -4.29 11.41 -2.28
C ALA A 111 -4.82 12.35 -1.17
N VAL A 112 -4.31 13.58 -1.07
CA VAL A 112 -4.65 14.51 0.03
C VAL A 112 -6.16 14.77 0.15
N PRO A 113 -6.93 15.02 -0.93
CA PRO A 113 -8.38 15.16 -0.86
C PRO A 113 -9.11 13.90 -0.39
N LEU A 114 -8.49 12.72 -0.53
CA LEU A 114 -9.10 11.43 -0.19
C LEU A 114 -8.85 11.01 1.26
N ILE A 115 -7.65 11.32 1.79
CA ILE A 115 -7.16 10.83 3.09
C ILE A 115 -6.90 11.95 4.12
N GLY A 116 -6.94 13.22 3.69
CA GLY A 116 -6.64 14.38 4.52
C GLY A 116 -5.14 14.71 4.63
N LYS A 117 -4.84 15.86 5.26
CA LYS A 117 -3.48 16.44 5.30
C LYS A 117 -2.55 15.78 6.32
N GLY A 118 -1.30 15.53 5.93
CA GLY A 118 -0.18 15.17 6.81
C GLY A 118 0.54 13.91 6.31
N PRO A 119 1.34 13.22 7.15
CA PRO A 119 2.13 12.08 6.69
C PRO A 119 1.22 10.93 6.19
N VAL A 120 1.55 10.41 5.01
CA VAL A 120 0.87 9.29 4.33
C VAL A 120 1.93 8.27 3.94
N ALA A 121 1.78 7.04 4.42
CA ALA A 121 2.61 5.93 3.96
C ALA A 121 2.14 5.45 2.58
N ARG A 122 3.08 4.97 1.76
CA ARG A 122 2.82 4.44 0.42
C ARG A 122 3.12 2.94 0.48
N VAL A 123 2.10 2.10 0.33
CA VAL A 123 2.21 0.66 0.54
C VAL A 123 1.87 -0.05 -0.75
N VAL A 124 2.76 -0.96 -1.17
CA VAL A 124 2.51 -1.86 -2.30
C VAL A 124 2.29 -3.26 -1.72
N CYS A 125 1.11 -3.83 -1.95
CA CYS A 125 0.78 -5.19 -1.55
C CYS A 125 1.09 -6.16 -2.68
N LEU A 126 1.99 -7.09 -2.40
CA LEU A 126 2.53 -8.05 -3.36
C LEU A 126 2.51 -9.48 -2.80
N PRO A 127 2.20 -10.50 -3.63
CA PRO A 127 2.35 -11.90 -3.24
C PRO A 127 3.83 -12.31 -3.23
N GLY A 128 4.14 -13.38 -2.47
CA GLY A 128 5.45 -14.06 -2.54
C GLY A 128 6.65 -13.19 -2.15
N LEU A 129 6.45 -12.22 -1.26
CA LEU A 129 7.56 -11.47 -0.66
C LEU A 129 8.45 -12.41 0.17
N PRO A 130 9.78 -12.16 0.20
CA PRO A 130 10.68 -12.93 1.06
C PRO A 130 10.30 -12.77 2.53
N ALA A 131 10.29 -13.88 3.27
CA ALA A 131 10.07 -13.91 4.72
C ALA A 131 11.24 -13.28 5.48
#